data_AF-D3BES3-F1
#
_entry.id   AF-D3BES3-F1
#
_cell.length_a   1.000
_cell.length_b   1.000
_cell.length_c   1.000
_cell.angle_alpha   90.00
_cell.angle_beta   90.00
_cell.angle_gamma   90.00
#
_symmetry.space_group_name_H-M   'P 1'
#
loop_
_entity.id
_entity.type
_entity.pdbx_description
1 polymer ?
#
loop_
_entity_poly.entity_id
_entity_poly.type
_entity_poly.pdbx_seq_one_letter_code
_entity_poly.pdbx_strand_id
1 'polypeptide(L)'
;MILENTTKPDVATNQYYLEHTDLPQNATLENQDRLLSIMGLAYQYSLFQDRHWRLFLQKSISIGSIDAINYIFKIHSTSTLKLQSLDWLAAVGGGVKMIQYLMVDLKQQPSFDHQIFTSVIRFDDLECFKLLLQIGSSINVHFGETGIGNAITIGASKIVNFILDNWSDFRIVNNIIVDSIPPTILSVELLEKLLANPRIVCRFHHVLATAIQSDNHLVTNYLVQLTNFPKLAMNYNEALMHAVLKSDLQLVKKIVDNRKGYIFFLPVLNKTTNLSPDFYLEFVKLLIGSRCQIALDQRTISSFFNQIYPGDHGDNDKQVLSVYHQVLQLLIDHGILTSAKPLLLFAALRENIPLETIQLLLNIPDRNQSTNALVYICRDIKILQYIHEMRPAVLNINALSLKAAFDFRQPELIDYLFDTFADIPLHANANQIIGSALENNNIETIKAYFKRLTINKSIKLINIHRHSYKPEIMDYILTSGRLAFSGAEFLSNQITFRDGNIQTFKLVIEHLKRNKSGKLEELQPFLKAAQLNNYQQLVECYENQLIPTIAIPAIFTQSILFGNINIIKYFSTRLPKQIN
;
A
#
# COMPACT_ATOMS: atom_id res chain seq x y z
N MET A 1 -18.17 49.63 -13.58
CA MET A 1 -18.54 49.14 -14.94
C MET A 1 -19.96 48.59 -15.04
N ILE A 2 -20.33 47.40 -14.52
CA ILE A 2 -21.72 46.88 -14.66
C ILE A 2 -22.74 47.74 -13.87
N LEU A 3 -22.38 48.15 -12.64
CA LEU A 3 -23.19 49.05 -11.81
C LEU A 3 -23.32 50.47 -12.39
N GLU A 4 -22.33 50.94 -13.16
CA GLU A 4 -22.33 52.28 -13.76
C GLU A 4 -23.16 52.35 -15.05
N ASN A 5 -23.45 51.20 -15.68
CA ASN A 5 -24.08 51.12 -17.00
C ASN A 5 -25.49 50.49 -17.01
N THR A 6 -26.09 50.22 -15.84
CA THR A 6 -27.43 49.61 -15.76
C THR A 6 -28.37 50.44 -14.89
N THR A 7 -29.54 50.82 -15.42
CA THR A 7 -30.52 51.68 -14.73
C THR A 7 -31.27 50.96 -13.59
N LYS A 8 -31.19 49.62 -13.53
CA LYS A 8 -31.56 48.76 -12.39
C LYS A 8 -30.78 47.43 -12.47
N PRO A 9 -29.72 47.23 -11.67
CA PRO A 9 -28.98 45.98 -11.68
C PRO A 9 -29.76 44.86 -10.95
N ASP A 10 -29.74 43.66 -11.52
CA ASP A 10 -30.32 42.45 -10.93
C ASP A 10 -29.55 42.03 -9.66
N VAL A 11 -30.28 41.88 -8.56
CA VAL A 11 -29.76 41.53 -7.22
C VAL A 11 -28.99 40.22 -7.24
N ALA A 12 -29.38 39.25 -8.07
CA ALA A 12 -28.71 37.95 -8.16
C ALA A 12 -27.30 38.04 -8.77
N THR A 13 -27.13 38.92 -9.76
CA THR A 13 -25.83 39.11 -10.43
C THR A 13 -24.83 39.80 -9.48
N ASN A 14 -25.28 40.76 -8.67
CA ASN A 14 -24.42 41.44 -7.70
C ASN A 14 -23.99 40.55 -6.52
N GLN A 15 -24.85 39.63 -6.09
CA GLN A 15 -24.52 38.68 -5.03
C GLN A 15 -23.42 37.69 -5.47
N TYR A 16 -23.51 37.19 -6.71
CA TYR A 16 -22.49 36.31 -7.28
C TYR A 16 -21.11 36.98 -7.34
N TYR A 17 -21.04 38.24 -7.80
CA TYR A 17 -19.77 38.97 -7.85
C TYR A 17 -19.17 39.21 -6.46
N LEU A 18 -19.96 39.56 -5.44
CA LEU A 18 -19.46 39.75 -4.08
C LEU A 18 -18.93 38.47 -3.43
N GLU A 19 -19.55 37.33 -3.73
CA GLU A 19 -19.14 36.03 -3.20
C GLU A 19 -17.95 35.41 -3.98
N HIS A 20 -17.70 35.83 -5.23
CA HIS A 20 -16.74 35.18 -6.13
C HIS A 20 -15.66 36.10 -6.72
N THR A 21 -15.62 37.39 -6.36
CA THR A 21 -14.48 38.26 -6.73
C THR A 21 -13.40 38.21 -5.66
N ASP A 22 -12.30 37.53 -5.99
CA ASP A 22 -11.03 37.68 -5.32
C ASP A 22 -10.48 39.10 -5.58
N LEU A 23 -10.95 40.07 -4.81
CA LEU A 23 -10.28 41.38 -4.72
C LEU A 23 -8.86 41.14 -4.16
N PRO A 24 -7.81 41.70 -4.80
CA PRO A 24 -6.43 41.47 -4.40
C PRO A 24 -6.22 41.71 -2.91
N GLN A 25 -5.51 40.81 -2.22
CA GLN A 25 -5.27 40.90 -0.77
C GLN A 25 -4.48 42.15 -0.35
N ASN A 26 -3.90 42.88 -1.29
CA ASN A 26 -3.16 44.11 -1.01
C ASN A 26 -4.10 45.32 -1.02
N ALA A 27 -4.11 46.06 0.09
CA ALA A 27 -4.75 47.36 0.23
C ALA A 27 -4.01 48.43 -0.59
N THR A 28 -4.14 48.39 -1.92
CA THR A 28 -3.76 49.55 -2.74
C THR A 28 -4.77 50.66 -2.52
N LEU A 29 -4.32 51.91 -2.61
CA LEU A 29 -5.21 53.09 -2.54
C LEU A 29 -6.38 52.97 -3.53
N GLU A 30 -6.08 52.43 -4.72
CA GLU A 30 -7.06 52.13 -5.76
C GLU A 30 -8.16 51.14 -5.32
N ASN A 31 -7.82 50.13 -4.51
CA ASN A 31 -8.79 49.17 -3.99
C ASN A 31 -9.73 49.82 -2.95
N GLN A 32 -9.24 50.80 -2.18
CA GLN A 32 -10.05 51.53 -1.20
C GLN A 32 -11.04 52.46 -1.90
N ASP A 33 -10.59 53.23 -2.89
CA ASP A 33 -11.46 54.14 -3.65
C ASP A 33 -12.55 53.39 -4.42
N ARG A 34 -12.21 52.24 -5.02
CA ARG A 34 -13.19 51.37 -5.69
C ARG A 34 -14.22 50.81 -4.70
N LEU A 35 -13.79 50.39 -3.52
CA LEU A 35 -14.69 49.86 -2.49
C LEU A 35 -15.69 50.93 -2.04
N LEU A 36 -15.20 52.14 -1.72
CA LEU A 36 -16.04 53.30 -1.37
C LEU A 36 -17.02 53.66 -2.49
N SER A 37 -16.57 53.66 -3.75
CA SER A 37 -17.43 53.94 -4.91
C SER A 37 -18.57 52.93 -5.06
N ILE A 38 -18.26 51.63 -4.92
CA ILE A 38 -19.27 50.55 -4.97
C ILE A 38 -20.28 50.71 -3.83
N MET A 39 -19.80 51.01 -2.62
CA MET A 39 -20.66 51.19 -1.45
C MET A 39 -21.56 52.42 -1.59
N GLY A 40 -21.05 53.52 -2.15
CA GLY A 40 -21.83 54.72 -2.42
C GLY A 40 -22.99 54.47 -3.39
N LEU A 41 -22.71 53.80 -4.50
CA LEU A 41 -23.74 53.40 -5.46
C LEU A 41 -24.76 52.45 -4.82
N ALA A 42 -24.30 51.44 -4.10
CA ALA A 42 -25.19 50.46 -3.51
C ALA A 42 -26.12 51.04 -2.44
N TYR A 43 -25.64 52.00 -1.66
CA TYR A 43 -26.48 52.74 -0.73
C TYR A 43 -27.50 53.62 -1.46
N GLN A 44 -27.07 54.41 -2.44
CA GLN A 44 -27.94 55.30 -3.21
C GLN A 44 -29.12 54.56 -3.86
N TYR A 45 -28.88 53.35 -4.34
CA TYR A 45 -29.90 52.53 -5.02
C TYR A 45 -30.56 51.48 -4.11
N SER A 46 -30.29 51.48 -2.80
CA SER A 46 -30.83 50.50 -1.84
C SER A 46 -30.64 49.04 -2.26
N LEU A 47 -29.48 48.72 -2.85
CA LEU A 47 -29.21 47.42 -3.46
C LEU A 47 -28.90 46.32 -2.43
N PHE A 48 -28.54 46.70 -1.20
CA PHE A 48 -27.98 45.78 -0.21
C PHE A 48 -28.80 45.69 1.08
N GLN A 49 -29.16 44.45 1.44
CA GLN A 49 -29.59 44.06 2.79
C GLN A 49 -28.43 44.08 3.80
N ASP A 50 -28.73 44.11 5.10
CA ASP A 50 -27.78 44.14 6.22
C ASP A 50 -26.65 43.09 6.13
N ARG A 51 -26.95 41.87 5.65
CA ARG A 51 -25.95 40.81 5.48
C ARG A 51 -24.81 41.21 4.52
N HIS A 52 -25.12 41.98 3.48
CA HIS A 52 -24.10 42.42 2.52
C HIS A 52 -23.26 43.53 3.13
N TRP A 53 -23.86 44.45 3.89
CA TRP A 53 -23.12 45.46 4.63
C TRP A 53 -22.15 44.86 5.65
N ARG A 54 -22.50 43.71 6.26
CA ARG A 54 -21.54 42.93 7.07
C ARG A 54 -20.36 42.39 6.26
N LEU A 55 -20.59 41.87 5.05
CA LEU A 55 -19.51 41.43 4.18
C LEU A 55 -18.62 42.59 3.74
N PHE A 56 -19.19 43.76 3.43
CA PHE A 56 -18.41 44.97 3.16
C PHE A 56 -17.62 45.40 4.38
N LEU A 57 -18.20 45.33 5.58
CA LEU A 57 -17.50 45.64 6.82
C LEU A 57 -16.31 44.69 7.04
N GLN A 58 -16.52 43.38 6.92
CA GLN A 58 -15.45 42.37 6.98
C GLN A 58 -14.35 42.64 5.98
N LYS A 59 -14.71 42.91 4.71
CA LYS A 59 -13.71 43.18 3.69
C LYS A 59 -12.96 44.48 3.96
N SER A 60 -13.66 45.55 4.36
CA SER A 60 -13.07 46.84 4.70
C SER A 60 -12.09 46.72 5.86
N ILE A 61 -12.44 45.94 6.88
CA ILE A 61 -11.58 45.60 8.01
C ILE A 61 -10.35 44.80 7.52
N SER A 62 -10.55 43.78 6.67
CA SER A 62 -9.47 42.92 6.16
C SER A 62 -8.42 43.66 5.34
N ILE A 63 -8.82 44.73 4.64
CA ILE A 63 -7.92 45.59 3.86
C ILE A 63 -7.43 46.81 4.66
N GLY A 64 -7.79 46.92 5.95
CA GLY A 64 -7.35 48.04 6.78
C GLY A 64 -7.96 49.40 6.41
N SER A 65 -9.11 49.47 5.72
CA SER A 65 -9.71 50.74 5.28
C SER A 65 -10.62 51.37 6.34
N ILE A 66 -10.05 52.27 7.14
CA ILE A 66 -10.78 53.04 8.16
C ILE A 66 -11.89 53.90 7.54
N ASP A 67 -11.64 54.50 6.37
CA ASP A 67 -12.62 55.35 5.69
C ASP A 67 -13.86 54.56 5.22
N ALA A 68 -13.66 53.36 4.68
CA ALA A 68 -14.78 52.49 4.32
C ALA A 68 -15.58 52.05 5.55
N ILE A 69 -14.92 51.75 6.66
CA ILE A 69 -15.60 51.40 7.92
C ILE A 69 -16.41 52.58 8.46
N ASN A 70 -15.81 53.78 8.52
CA ASN A 70 -16.51 55.01 8.91
C ASN A 70 -17.73 55.27 8.01
N TYR A 71 -17.59 55.04 6.71
CA TYR A 71 -18.69 55.18 5.75
C TYR A 71 -19.83 54.19 6.04
N ILE A 72 -19.52 52.92 6.33
CA ILE A 72 -20.51 51.92 6.73
C ILE A 72 -21.22 52.36 8.00
N PHE A 73 -20.48 52.78 9.02
CA PHE A 73 -21.08 53.19 10.30
C PHE A 73 -21.81 54.54 10.25
N LYS A 74 -21.54 55.37 9.23
CA LYS A 74 -22.34 56.56 8.94
C LYS A 74 -23.72 56.20 8.39
N ILE A 75 -23.79 55.14 7.58
CA ILE A 75 -25.04 54.65 6.98
C ILE A 75 -25.82 53.79 7.97
N HIS A 76 -25.13 52.90 8.68
CA HIS A 76 -25.70 51.94 9.60
C HIS A 76 -25.22 52.23 11.01
N SER A 77 -26.13 52.33 11.98
CA SER A 77 -25.73 52.47 13.39
C SER A 77 -24.79 51.34 13.81
N THR A 78 -23.80 51.62 14.66
CA THR A 78 -22.91 50.59 15.22
C THR A 78 -23.66 49.48 15.96
N SER A 79 -24.85 49.77 16.50
CA SER A 79 -25.73 48.80 17.16
C SER A 79 -26.36 47.76 16.23
N THR A 80 -26.57 48.07 14.95
CA THR A 80 -27.19 47.14 13.97
C THR A 80 -26.19 46.15 13.38
N LEU A 81 -24.93 46.56 13.25
CA LEU A 81 -23.82 45.74 12.77
C LEU A 81 -22.92 45.36 13.95
N LYS A 82 -23.42 44.50 14.86
CA LYS A 82 -22.57 43.94 15.91
C LYS A 82 -21.40 43.19 15.28
N LEU A 83 -20.18 43.56 15.67
CA LEU A 83 -18.99 42.84 15.24
C LEU A 83 -19.02 41.41 15.80
N GLN A 84 -18.81 40.45 14.92
CA GLN A 84 -18.66 39.03 15.26
C GLN A 84 -17.19 38.63 15.26
N SER A 85 -16.87 37.42 15.70
CA SER A 85 -15.50 36.90 15.72
C SER A 85 -14.81 36.95 14.36
N LEU A 86 -15.56 36.70 13.27
CA LEU A 86 -15.10 36.81 11.89
C LEU A 86 -14.60 38.22 11.52
N ASP A 87 -15.17 39.26 12.12
CA ASP A 87 -14.75 40.65 11.85
C ASP A 87 -13.41 40.95 12.53
N TRP A 88 -13.13 40.32 13.67
CA TRP A 88 -11.83 40.42 14.33
C TRP A 88 -10.74 39.62 13.64
N LEU A 89 -11.09 38.50 13.01
CA LEU A 89 -10.17 37.78 12.11
C LEU A 89 -9.76 38.65 10.93
N ALA A 90 -10.72 39.38 10.34
CA ALA A 90 -10.42 40.39 9.34
C ALA A 90 -9.55 41.52 9.92
N ALA A 91 -9.79 41.93 11.18
CA ALA A 91 -9.02 43.01 11.80
C ALA A 91 -7.54 42.66 11.98
N VAL A 92 -7.24 41.39 12.27
CA VAL A 92 -5.87 40.87 12.28
C VAL A 92 -5.22 41.01 10.89
N GLY A 93 -5.96 40.73 9.82
CA GLY A 93 -5.50 40.97 8.44
C GLY A 93 -5.28 42.45 8.11
N GLY A 94 -6.10 43.34 8.67
CA GLY A 94 -5.95 44.80 8.59
C GLY A 94 -4.83 45.38 9.47
N GLY A 95 -4.20 44.55 10.31
CA GLY A 95 -3.07 44.90 11.16
C GLY A 95 -3.43 45.74 12.40
N VAL A 96 -2.39 46.10 13.15
CA VAL A 96 -2.47 46.78 14.47
C VAL A 96 -3.35 48.01 14.46
N LYS A 97 -3.23 48.86 13.41
CA LYS A 97 -4.00 50.10 13.28
C LYS A 97 -5.50 49.83 13.22
N MET A 98 -5.90 48.76 12.55
CA MET A 98 -7.31 48.39 12.43
C MET A 98 -7.87 47.91 13.76
N ILE A 99 -7.12 47.04 14.46
CA ILE A 99 -7.50 46.59 15.81
C ILE A 99 -7.61 47.78 16.77
N GLN A 100 -6.63 48.69 16.76
CA GLN A 100 -6.65 49.91 17.58
C GLN A 100 -7.88 50.77 17.27
N TYR A 101 -8.17 51.03 15.99
CA TYR A 101 -9.31 51.83 15.58
C TYR A 101 -10.65 51.19 16.02
N LEU A 102 -10.84 49.89 15.79
CA LEU A 102 -12.05 49.19 16.21
C LEU A 102 -12.26 49.23 17.73
N MET A 103 -11.17 49.09 18.50
CA MET A 103 -11.24 48.99 19.96
C MET A 103 -11.31 50.34 20.67
N VAL A 104 -10.48 51.30 20.26
CA VAL A 104 -10.34 52.60 20.92
C VAL A 104 -11.39 53.56 20.38
N ASP A 105 -11.44 53.73 19.07
CA ASP A 105 -12.24 54.79 18.45
C ASP A 105 -13.70 54.37 18.35
N LEU A 106 -13.96 53.12 17.94
CA LEU A 106 -15.31 52.58 17.83
C LEU A 106 -15.83 51.93 19.12
N LYS A 107 -14.99 51.88 20.17
CA LYS A 107 -15.30 51.29 21.48
C LYS A 107 -15.87 49.88 21.40
N GLN A 108 -15.48 49.10 20.38
CA GLN A 108 -15.93 47.73 20.21
C GLN A 108 -15.01 46.81 21.01
N GLN A 109 -15.60 46.04 21.92
CA GLN A 109 -14.85 44.99 22.61
C GLN A 109 -14.99 43.68 21.83
N PRO A 110 -13.88 43.02 21.47
CA PRO A 110 -13.94 41.68 20.92
C PRO A 110 -14.62 40.75 21.91
N SER A 111 -15.48 39.87 21.40
CA SER A 111 -15.59 38.57 22.05
C SER A 111 -14.26 37.88 21.79
N PHE A 112 -13.37 37.94 22.77
CA PHE A 112 -12.07 37.29 22.66
C PHE A 112 -12.30 35.78 22.66
N ASP A 113 -12.31 35.21 21.47
CA ASP A 113 -12.31 33.78 21.28
C ASP A 113 -10.92 33.28 20.88
N HIS A 114 -10.75 31.97 20.94
CA HIS A 114 -9.52 31.28 20.58
C HIS A 114 -9.09 31.55 19.11
N GLN A 115 -10.00 31.95 18.22
CA GLN A 115 -9.73 32.06 16.78
C GLN A 115 -8.90 33.30 16.43
N ILE A 116 -9.18 34.44 17.08
CA ILE A 116 -8.46 35.70 16.86
C ILE A 116 -6.97 35.49 17.15
N PHE A 117 -6.64 34.93 18.30
CA PHE A 117 -5.24 34.70 18.66
C PHE A 117 -4.58 33.63 17.80
N THR A 118 -5.29 32.53 17.49
CA THR A 118 -4.75 31.51 16.59
C THR A 118 -4.35 32.13 15.26
N SER A 119 -5.11 33.13 14.79
CA SER A 119 -4.80 33.85 13.55
C SER A 119 -3.60 34.77 13.70
N VAL A 120 -3.51 35.55 14.78
CA VAL A 120 -2.32 36.37 15.07
C VAL A 120 -1.05 35.52 15.17
N ILE A 121 -1.13 34.38 15.85
CA ILE A 121 -0.05 33.38 15.91
C ILE A 121 0.29 32.89 14.49
N ARG A 122 -0.72 32.52 13.71
CA ARG A 122 -0.54 31.98 12.36
C ARG A 122 0.16 32.95 11.42
N PHE A 123 -0.07 34.25 11.59
CA PHE A 123 0.60 35.30 10.82
C PHE A 123 1.93 35.75 11.44
N ASP A 124 2.32 35.23 12.61
CA ASP A 124 3.47 35.67 13.41
C ASP A 124 3.50 37.20 13.61
N ASP A 125 2.32 37.81 13.78
CA ASP A 125 2.16 39.26 13.95
C ASP A 125 2.32 39.64 15.42
N LEU A 126 3.57 39.83 15.82
CA LEU A 126 3.96 40.17 17.19
C LEU A 126 3.31 41.49 17.70
N GLU A 127 3.06 42.46 16.83
CA GLU A 127 2.52 43.75 17.28
C GLU A 127 1.02 43.65 17.56
N CYS A 128 0.27 42.95 16.69
CA CYS A 128 -1.12 42.59 17.01
C CYS A 128 -1.18 41.74 18.27
N PHE A 129 -0.22 40.82 18.44
CA PHE A 129 -0.14 39.97 19.62
C PHE A 129 0.01 40.77 20.91
N LYS A 130 0.99 41.70 20.95
CA LYS A 130 1.21 42.60 22.10
C LYS A 130 -0.02 43.43 22.41
N LEU A 131 -0.67 43.99 21.39
CA LEU A 131 -1.88 44.79 21.55
C LEU A 131 -3.00 43.99 22.20
N LEU A 132 -3.24 42.76 21.74
CA LEU A 132 -4.28 41.90 22.32
C LEU A 132 -4.00 41.54 23.79
N LEU A 133 -2.72 41.32 24.14
CA LEU A 133 -2.32 41.07 25.54
C LEU A 133 -2.55 42.28 26.44
N GLN A 134 -2.27 43.50 25.95
CA GLN A 134 -2.50 44.73 26.71
C GLN A 134 -3.97 44.94 27.06
N ILE A 135 -4.87 44.49 26.19
CA ILE A 135 -6.31 44.78 26.32
C ILE A 135 -7.08 43.68 27.07
N GLY A 136 -6.56 42.45 27.12
CA GLY A 136 -7.25 41.31 27.71
C GLY A 136 -6.56 40.68 28.91
N SER A 137 -6.86 41.13 30.14
CA SER A 137 -6.28 40.56 31.38
C SER A 137 -6.75 39.13 31.69
N SER A 138 -7.99 38.75 31.32
CA SER A 138 -8.54 37.40 31.51
C SER A 138 -7.99 36.38 30.51
N ILE A 139 -7.48 36.86 29.37
CA ILE A 139 -6.99 36.03 28.27
C ILE A 139 -5.62 35.43 28.61
N ASN A 140 -4.85 36.15 29.41
CA ASN A 140 -3.51 35.76 29.83
C ASN A 140 -3.45 34.36 30.50
N VAL A 141 -4.58 33.86 31.03
CA VAL A 141 -4.70 32.52 31.65
C VAL A 141 -4.94 31.40 30.63
N HIS A 142 -5.89 31.57 29.70
CA HIS A 142 -6.15 30.58 28.64
C HIS A 142 -5.04 30.57 27.59
N PHE A 143 -4.40 31.71 27.40
CA PHE A 143 -3.36 31.88 26.41
C PHE A 143 -2.00 31.34 26.85
N GLY A 144 -1.66 31.41 28.13
CA GLY A 144 -0.40 30.87 28.61
C GLY A 144 -0.22 29.38 28.26
N GLU A 145 -1.28 28.58 28.42
CA GLU A 145 -1.22 27.13 28.22
C GLU A 145 -1.36 26.70 26.75
N THR A 146 -2.25 27.33 26.00
CA THR A 146 -2.49 26.97 24.59
C THR A 146 -1.67 27.79 23.61
N GLY A 147 -1.33 29.03 23.96
CA GLY A 147 -0.74 30.02 23.08
C GLY A 147 0.68 29.70 22.66
N ILE A 148 1.58 29.40 23.60
CA ILE A 148 2.96 29.03 23.23
C ILE A 148 3.03 27.67 22.54
N GLY A 149 2.22 26.68 22.97
CA GLY A 149 2.14 25.38 22.29
C GLY A 149 1.70 25.54 20.82
N ASN A 150 0.66 26.35 20.58
CA ASN A 150 0.22 26.70 19.23
C ASN A 150 1.28 27.48 18.45
N ALA A 151 1.93 28.46 19.09
CA ALA A 151 2.98 29.27 18.46
C ALA A 151 4.19 28.43 18.02
N ILE A 152 4.63 27.49 18.86
CA ILE A 152 5.67 26.53 18.49
C ILE A 152 5.20 25.64 17.35
N THR A 153 4.00 25.06 17.46
CA THR A 153 3.45 24.12 16.45
C THR A 153 3.31 24.77 15.07
N ILE A 154 2.91 26.05 15.03
CA ILE A 154 2.71 26.80 13.79
C ILE A 154 4.03 27.37 13.24
N GLY A 155 5.06 27.51 14.09
CA GLY A 155 6.33 28.12 13.69
C GLY A 155 6.33 29.64 13.77
N ALA A 156 5.63 30.23 14.73
CA ALA A 156 5.53 31.68 14.94
C ALA A 156 6.74 32.21 15.73
N SER A 157 7.87 32.35 15.03
CA SER A 157 9.18 32.66 15.62
C SER A 157 9.19 33.89 16.54
N LYS A 158 8.58 35.00 16.11
CA LYS A 158 8.61 36.27 16.84
C LYS A 158 7.78 36.17 18.10
N ILE A 159 6.61 35.55 18.01
CA ILE A 159 5.71 35.35 19.14
C ILE A 159 6.30 34.36 20.15
N VAL A 160 6.88 33.25 19.69
CA VAL A 160 7.54 32.27 20.58
C VAL A 160 8.66 32.92 21.38
N ASN A 161 9.56 33.66 20.71
CA ASN A 161 10.65 34.37 21.38
C ASN A 161 10.11 35.39 22.39
N PHE A 162 9.13 36.20 21.99
CA PHE A 162 8.52 37.18 22.89
C PHE A 162 7.90 36.53 24.13
N ILE A 163 7.20 35.40 23.99
CA ILE A 163 6.60 34.69 25.12
C ILE A 163 7.69 34.13 26.05
N LEU A 164 8.73 33.52 25.50
CA LEU A 164 9.83 32.94 26.28
C LEU A 164 10.63 34.02 27.03
N ASP A 165 10.88 35.16 26.38
CA ASP A 165 11.63 36.28 26.97
C ASP A 165 10.82 36.99 28.08
N ASN A 166 9.48 36.91 28.06
CA ASN A 166 8.58 37.53 29.05
C ASN A 166 7.78 36.48 29.85
N TRP A 167 8.36 35.29 30.09
CA TRP A 167 7.65 34.15 30.66
C TRP A 167 6.91 34.44 31.98
N SER A 168 7.49 35.29 32.84
CA SER A 168 6.91 35.69 34.13
C SER A 168 5.58 36.41 34.02
N ASP A 169 5.34 37.06 32.87
CA ASP A 169 4.19 37.94 32.65
C ASP A 169 2.96 37.14 32.19
N PHE A 170 3.17 35.88 31.81
CA PHE A 170 2.12 34.95 31.40
C PHE A 170 1.69 34.06 32.57
N ARG A 171 0.37 33.98 32.80
CA ARG A 171 -0.19 33.11 33.84
C ARG A 171 -0.38 31.69 33.30
N ILE A 172 0.71 30.92 33.32
CA ILE A 172 0.75 29.52 32.90
C ILE A 172 0.57 28.62 34.13
N VAL A 173 -0.56 27.93 34.24
CA VAL A 173 -0.90 27.11 35.42
C VAL A 173 -0.44 25.66 35.23
N ASN A 174 -0.53 25.14 34.01
CA ASN A 174 -0.13 23.80 33.64
C ASN A 174 1.24 23.74 32.95
N ASN A 175 1.87 22.57 33.02
CA ASN A 175 3.08 22.31 32.25
C ASN A 175 2.75 22.24 30.75
N ILE A 176 3.56 22.89 29.93
CA ILE A 176 3.44 22.83 28.48
C ILE A 176 4.32 21.70 27.97
N ILE A 177 3.75 20.82 27.14
CA ILE A 177 4.49 19.72 26.54
C ILE A 177 4.88 20.11 25.12
N VAL A 178 6.18 20.04 24.80
CA VAL A 178 6.70 20.28 23.46
C VAL A 178 7.23 18.97 22.90
N ASP A 179 6.47 18.39 21.96
CA ASP A 179 6.78 17.13 21.30
C ASP A 179 7.49 17.32 19.95
N SER A 180 7.14 18.37 19.21
CA SER A 180 7.69 18.72 17.91
C SER A 180 7.94 20.22 17.79
N ILE A 181 8.87 20.60 16.93
CA ILE A 181 9.19 21.99 16.59
C ILE A 181 9.37 22.01 15.07
N PRO A 182 8.65 22.86 14.33
CA PRO A 182 8.76 22.89 12.88
C PRO A 182 10.15 23.40 12.45
N PRO A 183 10.69 22.93 11.31
CA PRO A 183 12.01 23.32 10.82
C PRO A 183 12.23 24.84 10.73
N THR A 184 11.16 25.60 10.47
CA THR A 184 11.19 27.05 10.25
C THR A 184 11.68 27.85 11.44
N ILE A 185 11.46 27.36 12.67
CA ILE A 185 11.89 28.05 13.91
C ILE A 185 12.91 27.23 14.71
N LEU A 186 13.27 26.05 14.23
CA LEU A 186 14.14 25.13 14.94
C LEU A 186 15.58 25.64 14.97
N SER A 187 16.00 26.15 16.12
CA SER A 187 17.35 26.67 16.38
C SER A 187 17.89 26.19 17.72
N VAL A 188 19.21 26.24 17.90
CA VAL A 188 19.87 25.90 19.17
C VAL A 188 19.42 26.86 20.28
N GLU A 189 19.37 28.16 19.98
CA GLU A 189 18.90 29.19 20.92
C GLU A 189 17.49 28.91 21.43
N LEU A 190 16.56 28.55 20.52
CA LEU A 190 15.19 28.21 20.93
C LEU A 190 15.18 26.97 21.86
N LEU A 191 15.94 25.93 21.51
CA LEU A 191 16.01 24.72 22.34
C LEU A 191 16.58 25.02 23.74
N GLU A 192 17.62 25.87 23.83
CA GLU A 192 18.18 26.32 25.10
C GLU A 192 17.14 27.06 25.94
N LYS A 193 16.40 28.01 25.34
CA LYS A 193 15.32 28.74 26.03
C LYS A 193 14.22 27.80 26.52
N LEU A 194 13.81 26.82 25.70
CA LEU A 194 12.79 25.85 26.08
C LEU A 194 13.26 24.94 27.22
N LEU A 195 14.51 24.45 27.17
CA LEU A 195 15.08 23.58 28.19
C LEU A 195 15.38 24.30 29.50
N ALA A 196 15.71 25.60 29.45
CA ALA A 196 15.91 26.43 30.62
C ALA A 196 14.61 26.67 31.41
N ASN A 197 13.44 26.48 30.79
CA ASN A 197 12.16 26.76 31.42
C ASN A 197 11.59 25.54 32.18
N PRO A 198 11.45 25.60 33.52
CA PRO A 198 11.02 24.45 34.32
C PRO A 198 9.55 24.05 34.09
N ARG A 199 8.73 24.92 33.49
CA ARG A 199 7.31 24.66 33.18
C ARG A 199 7.11 24.09 31.77
N ILE A 200 8.17 24.00 30.96
CA ILE A 200 8.13 23.39 29.64
C ILE A 200 8.73 21.98 29.72
N VAL A 201 7.89 20.98 29.48
CA VAL A 201 8.30 19.59 29.36
C VAL A 201 8.69 19.31 27.91
N CYS A 202 9.98 19.42 27.66
CA CYS A 202 10.59 19.13 26.37
C CYS A 202 10.70 17.62 26.17
N ARG A 203 9.72 16.99 25.53
CA ARG A 203 9.81 15.58 25.16
C ARG A 203 10.64 15.41 23.89
N PHE A 204 10.48 16.33 22.95
CA PHE A 204 11.23 16.39 21.69
C PHE A 204 11.18 15.08 20.87
N HIS A 205 10.05 14.37 20.91
CA HIS A 205 9.87 13.11 20.19
C HIS A 205 10.34 13.21 18.74
N HIS A 206 9.92 14.24 18.01
CA HIS A 206 10.21 14.37 16.56
C HIS A 206 11.35 15.35 16.24
N VAL A 207 11.84 16.12 17.21
CA VAL A 207 12.68 17.29 16.94
C VAL A 207 14.04 16.91 16.34
N LEU A 208 14.68 15.84 16.82
CA LEU A 208 15.94 15.36 16.24
C LEU A 208 15.73 14.86 14.80
N ALA A 209 14.65 14.12 14.54
CA ALA A 209 14.31 13.67 13.19
C ALA A 209 14.05 14.85 12.24
N THR A 210 13.31 15.86 12.71
CA THR A 210 13.05 17.10 11.97
C THR A 210 14.35 17.85 11.64
N ALA A 211 15.27 17.99 12.60
CA ALA A 211 16.56 18.64 12.40
C ALA A 211 17.41 17.93 11.33
N ILE A 212 17.41 16.59 11.35
CA ILE A 212 18.12 15.77 10.36
C ILE A 212 17.45 15.92 9.00
N GLN A 213 16.12 15.82 8.93
CA GLN A 213 15.35 15.96 7.69
C GLN A 213 15.60 17.32 7.01
N SER A 214 15.68 18.40 7.78
CA SER A 214 15.91 19.76 7.28
C SER A 214 17.38 20.15 7.09
N ASP A 215 18.33 19.21 7.18
CA ASP A 215 19.78 19.46 7.06
C ASP A 215 20.33 20.49 8.07
N ASN A 216 19.71 20.59 9.25
CA ASN A 216 20.15 21.49 10.30
C ASN A 216 21.23 20.82 11.17
N HIS A 217 22.46 20.80 10.68
CA HIS A 217 23.59 20.14 11.34
C HIS A 217 23.92 20.72 12.74
N LEU A 218 23.72 22.03 12.94
CA LEU A 218 23.96 22.68 14.23
C LEU A 218 23.01 22.13 15.31
N VAL A 219 21.70 22.14 15.01
CA VAL A 219 20.69 21.60 15.92
C VAL A 219 20.85 20.08 16.09
N THR A 220 21.18 19.37 15.02
CA THR A 220 21.41 17.91 15.08
C THR A 220 22.56 17.57 16.04
N ASN A 221 23.72 18.22 15.90
CA ASN A 221 24.86 17.99 16.79
C ASN A 221 24.52 18.37 18.23
N TYR A 222 23.82 19.48 18.45
CA TYR A 222 23.38 19.91 19.77
C TYR A 222 22.46 18.85 20.43
N LEU A 223 21.40 18.41 19.74
CA LEU A 223 20.44 17.42 20.26
C LEU A 223 21.08 16.06 20.53
N VAL A 224 22.02 15.60 19.69
CA VAL A 224 22.74 14.34 19.91
C VAL A 224 23.63 14.42 21.17
N GLN A 225 24.19 15.58 21.49
CA GLN A 225 24.96 15.78 22.73
C GLN A 225 24.07 15.81 23.98
N LEU A 226 22.78 16.15 23.85
CA LEU A 226 21.81 16.18 24.95
C LEU A 226 21.28 14.80 25.38
N THR A 227 21.80 13.72 24.82
CA THR A 227 21.38 12.33 25.12
C THR A 227 21.52 11.91 26.58
N ASN A 228 22.31 12.63 27.39
CA ASN A 228 22.43 12.40 28.83
C ASN A 228 21.35 13.11 29.67
N PHE A 229 20.44 13.87 29.06
CA PHE A 229 19.36 14.54 29.79
C PHE A 229 18.20 13.56 30.05
N PRO A 230 17.99 13.09 31.30
CA PRO A 230 17.02 12.03 31.61
C PRO A 230 15.56 12.44 31.37
N LYS A 231 15.29 13.73 31.16
CA LYS A 231 13.94 14.26 30.89
C LYS A 231 13.56 14.26 29.40
N LEU A 232 14.50 14.02 28.49
CA LEU A 232 14.24 14.02 27.05
C LEU A 232 13.74 12.65 26.59
N ALA A 233 12.58 12.63 25.94
CA ALA A 233 11.96 11.43 25.37
C ALA A 233 12.10 11.41 23.83
N MET A 234 13.31 11.72 23.32
CA MET A 234 13.55 11.80 21.88
C MET A 234 13.34 10.45 21.18
N ASN A 235 12.64 10.45 20.04
CA ASN A 235 12.46 9.26 19.22
C ASN A 235 13.67 9.02 18.30
N TYR A 236 14.73 8.43 18.85
CA TYR A 236 15.93 8.13 18.09
C TYR A 236 15.71 7.16 16.92
N ASN A 237 14.63 6.36 16.91
CA ASN A 237 14.37 5.45 15.78
C ASN A 237 14.01 6.25 14.52
N GLU A 238 13.22 7.31 14.68
CA GLU A 238 12.84 8.19 13.59
C GLU A 238 14.04 9.02 13.11
N ALA A 239 14.84 9.55 14.05
CA ALA A 239 16.09 10.22 13.74
C ALA A 239 17.06 9.33 12.96
N LEU A 240 17.23 8.07 13.40
CA LEU A 240 18.07 7.08 12.75
C LEU A 240 17.53 6.77 11.33
N MET A 241 16.22 6.62 11.17
CA MET A 241 15.59 6.43 9.87
C MET A 241 15.94 7.57 8.90
N HIS A 242 15.83 8.83 9.32
CA HIS A 242 16.19 9.97 8.46
C HIS A 242 17.69 10.05 8.16
N ALA A 243 18.55 9.77 9.13
CA ALA A 243 20.01 9.75 8.90
C ALA A 243 20.40 8.66 7.89
N VAL A 244 19.76 7.50 7.99
CA VAL A 244 19.96 6.38 7.07
C VAL A 244 19.42 6.69 5.68
N LEU A 245 18.23 7.28 5.54
CA LEU A 245 17.68 7.71 4.25
C LEU A 245 18.58 8.73 3.53
N LYS A 246 19.35 9.52 4.30
CA LYS A 246 20.36 10.45 3.77
C LYS A 246 21.71 9.80 3.47
N SER A 247 21.87 8.51 3.75
CA SER A 247 23.14 7.78 3.62
C SER A 247 24.30 8.44 4.38
N ASP A 248 24.03 9.07 5.54
CA ASP A 248 25.06 9.70 6.39
C ASP A 248 25.50 8.77 7.52
N LEU A 249 26.51 7.94 7.25
CA LEU A 249 26.98 6.91 8.18
C LEU A 249 27.59 7.53 9.45
N GLN A 250 28.20 8.72 9.34
CA GLN A 250 28.80 9.41 10.48
C GLN A 250 27.73 9.91 11.44
N LEU A 251 26.63 10.45 10.92
CA LEU A 251 25.49 10.84 11.73
C LEU A 251 24.80 9.62 12.36
N VAL A 252 24.60 8.54 11.59
CA VAL A 252 24.08 7.28 12.12
C VAL A 252 24.94 6.80 13.31
N LYS A 253 26.27 6.79 13.14
CA LYS A 253 27.21 6.44 14.22
C LYS A 253 27.06 7.34 15.43
N LYS A 254 27.01 8.66 15.24
CA LYS A 254 26.78 9.62 16.33
C LYS A 254 25.47 9.34 17.08
N ILE A 255 24.36 9.07 16.37
CA ILE A 255 23.06 8.78 16.99
C ILE A 255 23.12 7.47 17.79
N VAL A 256 23.72 6.44 17.23
CA VAL A 256 23.86 5.12 17.84
C VAL A 256 24.75 5.16 19.08
N ASP A 257 25.94 5.79 18.98
CA ASP A 257 26.91 5.88 20.07
C ASP A 257 26.39 6.65 21.29
N ASN A 258 25.51 7.63 21.07
CA ASN A 258 24.99 8.48 22.14
C ASN A 258 23.69 7.94 22.77
N ARG A 259 23.07 6.90 22.22
CA ARG A 259 21.80 6.39 22.77
C ARG A 259 22.03 5.32 23.84
N LYS A 260 21.51 5.58 25.05
CA LYS A 260 21.39 4.56 26.11
C LYS A 260 20.05 3.83 25.96
N GLY A 261 20.03 2.64 25.35
CA GLY A 261 18.85 1.76 25.37
C GLY A 261 18.54 1.06 24.06
N TYR A 262 17.37 0.43 24.01
CA TYR A 262 16.89 -0.40 22.91
C TYR A 262 16.55 0.44 21.68
N ILE A 263 17.22 0.18 20.55
CA ILE A 263 16.82 0.70 19.24
C ILE A 263 15.89 -0.32 18.60
N PHE A 264 14.64 0.07 18.35
CA PHE A 264 13.77 -0.75 17.52
C PHE A 264 14.21 -0.56 16.08
N PHE A 265 15.04 -1.48 15.63
CA PHE A 265 15.76 -1.40 14.37
C PHE A 265 14.90 -1.70 13.15
N LEU A 266 13.86 -2.52 13.34
CA LEU A 266 13.01 -3.06 12.29
C LEU A 266 12.37 -2.01 11.36
N PRO A 267 11.81 -0.89 11.87
CA PRO A 267 11.21 0.10 11.01
C PRO A 267 12.24 0.86 10.17
N VAL A 268 13.49 0.93 10.63
CA VAL A 268 14.58 1.61 9.92
C VAL A 268 14.99 0.76 8.72
N LEU A 269 15.28 -0.52 8.91
CA LEU A 269 15.61 -1.42 7.80
C LEU A 269 14.54 -1.46 6.70
N ASN A 270 13.28 -1.60 7.09
CA ASN A 270 12.19 -1.76 6.14
C ASN A 270 11.97 -0.54 5.24
N LYS A 271 12.48 0.64 5.60
CA LYS A 271 12.32 1.86 4.79
C LYS A 271 13.54 2.17 3.92
N THR A 272 14.51 1.28 3.85
CA THR A 272 15.83 1.56 3.28
C THR A 272 16.11 0.87 1.96
N THR A 273 15.06 0.70 1.14
CA THR A 273 15.12 -0.02 -0.14
C THR A 273 16.06 0.58 -1.18
N ASN A 274 16.49 1.83 -1.00
CA ASN A 274 17.24 2.59 -2.00
C ASN A 274 18.68 2.91 -1.56
N LEU A 275 19.19 2.25 -0.52
CA LEU A 275 20.57 2.46 -0.08
C LEU A 275 21.56 1.76 -1.00
N SER A 276 22.76 2.32 -1.13
CA SER A 276 23.84 1.59 -1.79
C SER A 276 24.20 0.34 -0.95
N PRO A 277 24.55 -0.78 -1.60
CA PRO A 277 24.94 -2.00 -0.89
C PRO A 277 26.06 -1.75 0.14
N ASP A 278 27.10 -1.00 -0.23
CA ASP A 278 28.24 -0.71 0.64
C ASP A 278 27.82 0.06 1.90
N PHE A 279 26.97 1.08 1.75
CA PHE A 279 26.42 1.81 2.90
C PHE A 279 25.61 0.88 3.80
N TYR A 280 24.78 0.03 3.20
CA TYR A 280 23.94 -0.91 3.93
C TYR A 280 24.76 -1.89 4.77
N LEU A 281 25.84 -2.44 4.21
CA LEU A 281 26.77 -3.31 4.93
C LEU A 281 27.43 -2.61 6.12
N GLU A 282 28.00 -1.41 5.89
CA GLU A 282 28.65 -0.65 6.96
C GLU A 282 27.67 -0.21 8.05
N PHE A 283 26.44 0.11 7.65
CA PHE A 283 25.35 0.39 8.57
C PHE A 283 25.03 -0.82 9.47
N VAL A 284 24.88 -2.02 8.89
CA VAL A 284 24.63 -3.23 9.67
C VAL A 284 25.81 -3.55 10.61
N LYS A 285 27.06 -3.44 10.14
CA LYS A 285 28.26 -3.62 10.98
C LYS A 285 28.26 -2.69 12.18
N LEU A 286 27.98 -1.41 11.95
CA LEU A 286 27.91 -0.40 13.00
C LEU A 286 26.89 -0.76 14.09
N LEU A 287 25.74 -1.27 13.70
CA LEU A 287 24.65 -1.60 14.62
C LEU A 287 24.91 -2.87 15.43
N ILE A 288 25.49 -3.86 14.79
CA ILE A 288 25.94 -5.08 15.45
C ILE A 288 27.02 -4.73 16.49
N GLY A 289 27.94 -3.83 16.15
CA GLY A 289 29.00 -3.37 17.06
C GLY A 289 28.50 -2.54 18.25
N SER A 290 27.34 -1.88 18.15
CA SER A 290 26.89 -0.89 19.13
C SER A 290 26.12 -1.44 20.33
N ARG A 291 26.21 -2.76 20.62
CA ARG A 291 25.43 -3.44 21.69
C ARG A 291 23.91 -3.24 21.58
N CYS A 292 23.41 -2.79 20.42
CA CYS A 292 21.98 -2.67 20.20
C CYS A 292 21.35 -4.07 20.18
N GLN A 293 20.28 -4.28 20.95
CA GLN A 293 19.51 -5.52 20.82
C GLN A 293 18.73 -5.49 19.51
N ILE A 294 19.22 -6.22 18.51
CA ILE A 294 18.56 -6.38 17.23
C ILE A 294 17.57 -7.54 17.37
N ALA A 295 16.31 -7.23 17.69
CA ALA A 295 15.23 -8.21 17.61
C ALA A 295 14.68 -8.23 16.19
N LEU A 296 15.00 -9.27 15.40
CA LEU A 296 14.41 -9.51 14.09
C LEU A 296 13.20 -10.44 14.21
N ASP A 297 11.98 -9.92 13.97
CA ASP A 297 10.82 -10.79 13.82
C ASP A 297 10.78 -11.43 12.41
N GLN A 298 10.02 -12.52 12.26
CA GLN A 298 9.95 -13.25 10.99
C GLN A 298 9.46 -12.38 9.83
N ARG A 299 8.50 -11.48 10.07
CA ARG A 299 7.96 -10.59 9.03
C ARG A 299 9.03 -9.63 8.51
N THR A 300 9.86 -9.10 9.40
CA THR A 300 10.91 -8.17 9.03
C THR A 300 12.05 -8.87 8.33
N ILE A 301 12.39 -10.09 8.74
CA ILE A 301 13.35 -10.92 8.01
C ILE A 301 12.85 -11.14 6.57
N SER A 302 11.57 -11.50 6.38
CA SER A 302 10.99 -11.65 5.04
C SER A 302 10.94 -10.33 4.25
N SER A 303 10.63 -9.20 4.90
CA SER A 303 10.64 -7.87 4.27
C SER A 303 12.04 -7.48 3.84
N PHE A 304 13.02 -7.62 4.73
CA PHE A 304 14.44 -7.39 4.45
C PHE A 304 14.86 -8.18 3.21
N PHE A 305 14.55 -9.47 3.12
CA PHE A 305 14.91 -10.29 1.97
C PHE A 305 14.16 -9.94 0.68
N ASN A 306 12.92 -9.47 0.77
CA ASN A 306 12.21 -8.94 -0.39
C ASN A 306 12.89 -7.71 -0.99
N GLN A 307 13.55 -6.90 -0.16
CA GLN A 307 14.27 -5.70 -0.60
C GLN A 307 15.63 -6.06 -1.19
N ILE A 308 16.26 -7.11 -0.67
CA ILE A 308 17.54 -7.63 -1.14
C ILE A 308 17.43 -8.26 -2.53
N TYR A 309 16.36 -9.01 -2.78
CA TYR A 309 16.14 -9.76 -4.02
C TYR A 309 14.85 -9.33 -4.73
N PRO A 310 14.74 -8.09 -5.25
CA PRO A 310 13.68 -7.74 -6.17
C PRO A 310 13.88 -8.59 -7.43
N GLY A 311 12.93 -9.47 -7.73
CA GLY A 311 13.12 -10.58 -8.68
C GLY A 311 13.30 -10.24 -10.16
N ASP A 312 13.73 -9.02 -10.51
CA ASP A 312 13.84 -8.51 -11.89
C ASP A 312 15.14 -7.73 -12.15
N HIS A 313 16.17 -7.90 -11.32
CA HIS A 313 17.44 -7.22 -11.57
C HIS A 313 18.34 -8.07 -12.49
N GLY A 314 18.99 -7.40 -13.46
CA GLY A 314 19.88 -8.02 -14.45
C GLY A 314 21.30 -8.21 -13.92
N ASP A 315 22.25 -8.57 -14.80
CA ASP A 315 23.65 -8.93 -14.48
C ASP A 315 24.45 -7.96 -13.57
N ASN A 316 23.98 -6.72 -13.35
CA ASN A 316 24.54 -5.77 -12.38
C ASN A 316 24.40 -6.23 -10.90
N ASP A 317 23.75 -7.35 -10.64
CA ASP A 317 23.43 -7.83 -9.29
C ASP A 317 24.55 -8.53 -8.54
N LYS A 318 25.63 -8.98 -9.18
CA LYS A 318 26.64 -9.79 -8.47
C LYS A 318 27.28 -9.07 -7.28
N GLN A 319 27.52 -7.76 -7.41
CA GLN A 319 28.07 -6.95 -6.32
C GLN A 319 27.05 -6.77 -5.18
N VAL A 320 25.79 -6.51 -5.54
CA VAL A 320 24.66 -6.35 -4.61
C VAL A 320 24.48 -7.65 -3.80
N LEU A 321 24.43 -8.79 -4.47
CA LEU A 321 24.33 -10.12 -3.88
C LEU A 321 25.49 -10.44 -2.93
N SER A 322 26.73 -10.07 -3.29
CA SER A 322 27.90 -10.26 -2.43
C SER A 322 27.80 -9.47 -1.13
N VAL A 323 27.36 -8.22 -1.18
CA VAL A 323 27.16 -7.39 0.02
C VAL A 323 26.07 -8.00 0.91
N TYR A 324 24.96 -8.43 0.33
CA TYR A 324 23.87 -9.01 1.10
C TYR A 324 24.22 -10.38 1.70
N HIS A 325 25.03 -11.17 1.01
CA HIS A 325 25.64 -12.37 1.56
C HIS A 325 26.49 -12.03 2.80
N GLN A 326 27.32 -10.98 2.73
CA GLN A 326 28.11 -10.51 3.88
C GLN A 326 27.24 -10.02 5.04
N VAL A 327 26.15 -9.30 4.76
CA VAL A 327 25.19 -8.89 5.81
C VAL A 327 24.57 -10.10 6.48
N LEU A 328 24.13 -11.09 5.69
CA LEU A 328 23.56 -12.31 6.22
C LEU A 328 24.56 -13.07 7.11
N GLN A 329 25.82 -13.16 6.67
CA GLN A 329 26.89 -13.77 7.45
C GLN A 329 27.07 -13.06 8.78
N LEU A 330 27.14 -11.72 8.77
CA LEU A 330 27.26 -10.91 9.98
C LEU A 330 26.10 -11.16 10.96
N LEU A 331 24.86 -11.23 10.47
CA LEU A 331 23.69 -11.49 11.31
C LEU A 331 23.71 -12.90 11.94
N ILE A 332 24.26 -13.88 11.22
CA ILE A 332 24.40 -15.27 11.70
C ILE A 332 25.54 -15.36 12.73
N ASP A 333 26.70 -14.76 12.44
CA ASP A 333 27.88 -14.79 13.31
C ASP A 333 27.60 -14.18 14.69
N HIS A 334 26.71 -13.20 14.75
CA HIS A 334 26.32 -12.54 15.99
C HIS A 334 25.07 -13.16 16.65
N GLY A 335 24.58 -14.30 16.13
CA GLY A 335 23.43 -15.01 16.69
C GLY A 335 22.11 -14.25 16.63
N ILE A 336 22.01 -13.22 15.78
CA ILE A 336 20.79 -12.41 15.61
C ILE A 336 19.74 -13.21 14.84
N LEU A 337 20.17 -13.94 13.81
CA LEU A 337 19.32 -14.86 13.06
C LEU A 337 19.29 -16.22 13.74
N THR A 338 18.23 -16.45 14.51
CA THR A 338 18.03 -17.69 15.28
C THR A 338 17.28 -18.78 14.51
N SER A 339 16.67 -18.46 13.36
CA SER A 339 15.98 -19.43 12.50
C SER A 339 16.22 -19.16 11.03
N ALA A 340 16.64 -20.21 10.31
CA ALA A 340 16.80 -20.18 8.86
C ALA A 340 15.48 -20.35 8.10
N LYS A 341 14.41 -20.81 8.75
CA LYS A 341 13.22 -21.32 8.06
C LYS A 341 12.52 -20.29 7.16
N PRO A 342 12.22 -19.06 7.61
CA PRO A 342 11.61 -18.04 6.75
C PRO A 342 12.55 -17.65 5.59
N LEU A 343 13.85 -17.70 5.83
CA LEU A 343 14.88 -17.31 4.88
C LEU A 343 15.09 -18.33 3.78
N LEU A 344 15.19 -19.59 4.14
CA LEU A 344 15.26 -20.68 3.18
C LEU A 344 13.98 -20.73 2.34
N LEU A 345 12.81 -20.47 2.94
CA LEU A 345 11.53 -20.44 2.22
C LEU A 345 11.49 -19.31 1.19
N PHE A 346 11.92 -18.12 1.61
CA PHE A 346 12.05 -16.99 0.71
C PHE A 346 13.06 -17.27 -0.39
N ALA A 347 14.19 -17.87 -0.02
CA ALA A 347 15.26 -18.15 -0.94
C ALA A 347 14.81 -19.15 -2.02
N ALA A 348 14.04 -20.16 -1.63
CA ALA A 348 13.46 -21.11 -2.54
C ALA A 348 12.49 -20.48 -3.57
N LEU A 349 11.77 -19.39 -3.21
CA LEU A 349 10.83 -18.71 -4.11
C LEU A 349 11.51 -17.95 -5.26
N ARG A 350 12.79 -17.62 -5.11
CA ARG A 350 13.50 -16.74 -6.04
C ARG A 350 14.44 -17.55 -6.92
N GLU A 351 14.44 -17.23 -8.20
CA GLU A 351 15.42 -17.74 -9.15
C GLU A 351 16.75 -16.98 -8.93
N ASN A 352 17.89 -17.66 -9.08
CA ASN A 352 19.25 -17.09 -9.01
C ASN A 352 19.82 -16.70 -7.64
N ILE A 353 19.41 -17.35 -6.55
CA ILE A 353 20.12 -17.15 -5.28
C ILE A 353 21.47 -17.85 -5.29
N PRO A 354 22.57 -17.17 -4.91
CA PRO A 354 23.88 -17.79 -4.83
C PRO A 354 23.86 -19.01 -3.92
N LEU A 355 24.47 -20.11 -4.38
CA LEU A 355 24.49 -21.36 -3.63
C LEU A 355 25.10 -21.14 -2.24
N GLU A 356 26.16 -20.32 -2.16
CA GLU A 356 26.88 -19.91 -0.95
C GLU A 356 25.93 -19.35 0.11
N THR A 357 24.94 -18.54 -0.30
CA THR A 357 23.92 -17.98 0.59
C THR A 357 23.03 -19.08 1.17
N ILE A 358 22.67 -20.09 0.38
CA ILE A 358 21.93 -21.26 0.89
C ILE A 358 22.78 -22.07 1.87
N GLN A 359 24.07 -22.28 1.57
CA GLN A 359 24.98 -23.00 2.49
C GLN A 359 25.05 -22.30 3.84
N LEU A 360 25.18 -20.98 3.81
CA LEU A 360 25.20 -20.14 4.99
C LEU A 360 23.90 -20.26 5.80
N LEU A 361 22.73 -20.17 5.15
CA LEU A 361 21.44 -20.35 5.83
C LEU A 361 21.27 -21.73 6.43
N LEU A 362 21.72 -22.78 5.74
CA LEU A 362 21.66 -24.14 6.25
C LEU A 362 22.56 -24.29 7.49
N ASN A 363 23.68 -23.59 7.60
CA ASN A 363 24.55 -23.69 8.76
C ASN A 363 23.96 -23.13 10.06
N ILE A 364 22.86 -22.37 10.01
CA ILE A 364 22.18 -21.88 11.21
C ILE A 364 21.64 -23.08 12.02
N PRO A 365 22.05 -23.24 13.30
CA PRO A 365 21.63 -24.34 14.15
C PRO A 365 20.19 -24.11 14.65
N ASP A 366 19.19 -24.47 13.83
CA ASP A 366 17.77 -24.44 14.22
C ASP A 366 17.31 -25.85 14.63
N ARG A 367 16.76 -25.99 15.85
CA ARG A 367 16.30 -27.27 16.41
C ARG A 367 14.96 -27.73 15.81
N ASN A 368 14.24 -26.87 15.08
CA ASN A 368 12.89 -27.13 14.57
C ASN A 368 12.79 -27.15 13.02
N GLN A 369 13.81 -27.71 12.35
CA GLN A 369 13.93 -27.73 10.87
C GLN A 369 13.03 -28.76 10.15
N SER A 370 11.82 -29.03 10.63
CA SER A 370 10.82 -29.63 9.74
C SER A 370 10.39 -28.56 8.73
N THR A 371 11.04 -28.55 7.58
CA THR A 371 10.89 -27.50 6.54
C THR A 371 10.21 -28.08 5.32
N ASN A 372 9.05 -28.74 5.53
CA ASN A 372 8.17 -29.20 4.45
C ASN A 372 7.88 -28.09 3.42
N ALA A 373 7.97 -26.82 3.84
CA ALA A 373 7.73 -25.64 3.01
C ALA A 373 8.78 -25.41 1.91
N LEU A 374 10.02 -25.88 2.05
CA LEU A 374 11.08 -25.61 1.05
C LEU A 374 10.82 -26.31 -0.27
N VAL A 375 10.30 -27.53 -0.22
CA VAL A 375 10.05 -28.32 -1.42
C VAL A 375 8.81 -27.85 -2.17
N TYR A 376 7.90 -27.12 -1.51
CA TYR A 376 6.72 -26.53 -2.18
C TYR A 376 7.05 -25.32 -3.04
N ILE A 377 8.29 -24.83 -2.96
CA ILE A 377 8.59 -23.48 -3.35
C ILE A 377 9.89 -23.40 -4.17
N CYS A 378 10.83 -24.33 -3.99
CA CYS A 378 12.13 -24.29 -4.65
C CYS A 378 12.01 -24.51 -6.16
N ARG A 379 12.32 -23.46 -6.92
CA ARG A 379 12.41 -23.48 -8.39
C ARG A 379 13.80 -23.80 -8.92
N ASP A 380 14.80 -23.95 -8.05
CA ASP A 380 16.17 -24.23 -8.49
C ASP A 380 16.58 -25.63 -8.04
N ILE A 381 16.71 -26.53 -9.03
CA ILE A 381 17.12 -27.92 -8.81
C ILE A 381 18.47 -28.02 -8.09
N LYS A 382 19.41 -27.10 -8.33
CA LYS A 382 20.75 -27.12 -7.70
C LYS A 382 20.65 -26.83 -6.21
N ILE A 383 19.78 -25.88 -5.85
CA ILE A 383 19.51 -25.56 -4.44
C ILE A 383 18.87 -26.76 -3.75
N LEU A 384 17.89 -27.40 -4.38
CA LEU A 384 17.26 -28.60 -3.82
C LEU A 384 18.25 -29.75 -3.66
N GLN A 385 19.07 -30.01 -4.68
CA GLN A 385 20.13 -31.02 -4.66
C GLN A 385 21.08 -30.80 -3.48
N TYR A 386 21.53 -29.57 -3.30
CA TYR A 386 22.43 -29.22 -2.22
C TYR A 386 21.78 -29.36 -0.83
N ILE A 387 20.52 -28.92 -0.67
CA ILE A 387 19.79 -29.10 0.60
C ILE A 387 19.65 -30.60 0.92
N HIS A 388 19.39 -31.42 -0.10
CA HIS A 388 19.27 -32.87 0.07
C HIS A 388 20.58 -33.51 0.52
N GLU A 389 21.70 -33.13 -0.09
CA GLU A 389 23.03 -33.64 0.25
C GLU A 389 23.44 -33.23 1.68
N MET A 390 23.22 -31.96 2.05
CA MET A 390 23.69 -31.43 3.32
C MET A 390 22.79 -31.80 4.50
N ARG A 391 21.47 -31.86 4.30
CA ARG A 391 20.48 -32.09 5.36
C ARG A 391 19.26 -32.87 4.85
N PRO A 392 19.39 -34.17 4.56
CA PRO A 392 18.29 -34.97 4.01
C PRO A 392 17.07 -35.01 4.94
N ALA A 393 17.28 -34.97 6.27
CA ALA A 393 16.21 -34.94 7.27
C ALA A 393 15.31 -33.69 7.21
N VAL A 394 15.77 -32.61 6.58
CA VAL A 394 15.03 -31.35 6.42
C VAL A 394 14.01 -31.45 5.27
N LEU A 395 14.27 -32.33 4.30
CA LEU A 395 13.43 -32.58 3.14
C LEU A 395 12.41 -33.68 3.44
N ASN A 396 11.28 -33.29 4.03
CA ASN A 396 10.10 -34.15 4.03
C ASN A 396 9.38 -33.99 2.68
N ILE A 397 9.90 -34.67 1.66
CA ILE A 397 9.31 -34.64 0.33
C ILE A 397 8.06 -35.49 0.34
N ASN A 398 6.93 -34.86 0.07
CA ASN A 398 5.65 -35.55 -0.04
C ASN A 398 5.02 -35.22 -1.40
N ALA A 399 3.82 -35.73 -1.65
CA ALA A 399 3.21 -35.54 -2.96
C ALA A 399 2.86 -34.07 -3.29
N LEU A 400 2.70 -33.20 -2.29
CA LEU A 400 2.50 -31.76 -2.53
C LEU A 400 3.79 -31.11 -3.06
N SER A 401 4.96 -31.65 -2.70
CA SER A 401 6.25 -31.21 -3.20
C SER A 401 6.40 -31.50 -4.69
N LEU A 402 6.02 -32.72 -5.10
CA LEU A 402 5.88 -33.07 -6.51
C LEU A 402 4.87 -32.12 -7.18
N LYS A 403 3.67 -31.93 -6.62
CA LYS A 403 2.69 -31.02 -7.21
C LYS A 403 3.27 -29.63 -7.51
N ALA A 404 4.03 -29.04 -6.58
CA ALA A 404 4.68 -27.75 -6.79
C ALA A 404 5.69 -27.77 -7.95
N ALA A 405 6.55 -28.79 -8.03
CA ALA A 405 7.49 -28.95 -9.16
C ALA A 405 6.78 -29.05 -10.51
N PHE A 406 5.60 -29.70 -10.53
CA PHE A 406 4.73 -29.78 -11.70
C PHE A 406 4.12 -28.43 -12.07
N ASP A 407 3.68 -27.66 -11.07
CA ASP A 407 3.13 -26.31 -11.25
C ASP A 407 4.19 -25.33 -11.80
N PHE A 408 5.46 -25.50 -11.43
CA PHE A 408 6.58 -24.68 -11.93
C PHE A 408 7.11 -25.10 -13.31
N ARG A 409 6.62 -26.21 -13.88
CA ARG A 409 6.98 -26.67 -15.23
C ARG A 409 8.46 -26.98 -15.44
N GLN A 410 9.11 -27.61 -14.46
CA GLN A 410 10.54 -27.95 -14.51
C GLN A 410 10.74 -29.47 -14.59
N PRO A 411 10.91 -30.05 -15.80
CA PRO A 411 11.07 -31.49 -15.97
C PRO A 411 12.28 -32.05 -15.22
N GLU A 412 13.40 -31.33 -15.17
CA GLU A 412 14.61 -31.78 -14.49
C GLU A 412 14.39 -31.93 -12.98
N LEU A 413 13.65 -30.98 -12.38
CA LEU A 413 13.31 -31.03 -10.95
C LEU A 413 12.44 -32.24 -10.63
N ILE A 414 11.48 -32.52 -11.51
CA ILE A 414 10.59 -33.68 -11.39
C ILE A 414 11.40 -34.98 -11.47
N ASP A 415 12.26 -35.09 -12.47
CA ASP A 415 13.13 -36.25 -12.65
C ASP A 415 13.99 -36.48 -11.40
N TYR A 416 14.63 -35.43 -10.89
CA TYR A 416 15.42 -35.49 -9.67
C TYR A 416 14.60 -35.94 -8.45
N LEU A 417 13.42 -35.35 -8.23
CA LEU A 417 12.55 -35.73 -7.10
C LEU A 417 12.17 -37.21 -7.16
N PHE A 418 11.87 -37.73 -8.35
CA PHE A 418 11.55 -39.15 -8.50
C PHE A 418 12.77 -40.07 -8.35
N ASP A 419 13.95 -39.67 -8.83
CA ASP A 419 15.17 -40.50 -8.75
C ASP A 419 15.65 -40.60 -7.31
N THR A 420 15.44 -39.53 -6.56
CA THR A 420 15.93 -39.39 -5.20
C THR A 420 14.96 -39.94 -4.16
N PHE A 421 13.65 -39.86 -4.40
CA PHE A 421 12.60 -40.22 -3.44
C PHE A 421 11.63 -41.24 -4.03
N ALA A 422 12.14 -42.45 -4.28
CA ALA A 422 11.38 -43.55 -4.87
C ALA A 422 10.10 -43.93 -4.10
N ASP A 423 10.04 -43.64 -2.80
CA ASP A 423 8.94 -44.03 -1.89
C ASP A 423 7.81 -42.99 -1.79
N ILE A 424 7.82 -41.90 -2.58
CA ILE A 424 6.71 -40.92 -2.50
C ILE A 424 5.41 -41.64 -2.85
N PRO A 425 4.39 -41.68 -1.96
CA PRO A 425 3.14 -42.38 -2.22
C PRO A 425 2.33 -41.61 -3.29
N LEU A 426 2.62 -41.87 -4.56
CA LEU A 426 2.01 -41.21 -5.71
C LEU A 426 0.49 -41.40 -5.73
N HIS A 427 0.01 -42.54 -5.24
CA HIS A 427 -1.40 -42.89 -5.33
C HIS A 427 -2.33 -41.98 -4.54
N ALA A 428 -1.92 -41.47 -3.37
CA ALA A 428 -2.79 -40.65 -2.53
C ALA A 428 -3.11 -39.29 -3.16
N ASN A 429 -2.23 -38.79 -4.04
CA ASN A 429 -2.32 -37.44 -4.62
C ASN A 429 -2.14 -37.40 -6.14
N ALA A 430 -2.14 -38.55 -6.83
CA ALA A 430 -1.98 -38.66 -8.29
C ALA A 430 -2.96 -37.75 -9.04
N ASN A 431 -4.21 -37.68 -8.59
CA ASN A 431 -5.23 -36.82 -9.18
C ASN A 431 -4.87 -35.32 -9.06
N GLN A 432 -4.26 -34.89 -7.96
CA GLN A 432 -3.85 -33.50 -7.78
C GLN A 432 -2.62 -33.16 -8.62
N ILE A 433 -1.63 -34.06 -8.68
CA ILE A 433 -0.39 -33.85 -9.44
C ILE A 433 -0.68 -33.84 -10.95
N ILE A 434 -1.39 -34.86 -11.44
CA ILE A 434 -1.78 -34.96 -12.85
C ILE A 434 -2.75 -33.83 -13.21
N GLY A 435 -3.71 -33.51 -12.33
CA GLY A 435 -4.63 -32.38 -12.51
C GLY A 435 -3.88 -31.07 -12.75
N SER A 436 -2.94 -30.72 -11.85
CA SER A 436 -2.05 -29.54 -12.01
C SER A 436 -1.27 -29.55 -13.31
N ALA A 437 -0.68 -30.69 -13.68
CA ALA A 437 0.11 -30.83 -14.91
C ALA A 437 -0.73 -30.55 -16.17
N LEU A 438 -1.96 -31.06 -16.15
CA LEU A 438 -2.94 -30.92 -17.22
C LEU A 438 -3.48 -29.49 -17.31
N GLU A 439 -3.80 -28.86 -16.18
CA GLU A 439 -4.20 -27.45 -16.09
C GLU A 439 -3.13 -26.52 -16.68
N ASN A 440 -1.85 -26.87 -16.45
CA ASN A 440 -0.70 -26.10 -16.95
C ASN A 440 -0.28 -26.44 -18.40
N ASN A 441 -0.95 -27.38 -19.07
CA ASN A 441 -0.62 -27.82 -20.43
C ASN A 441 0.85 -28.21 -20.64
N ASN A 442 1.48 -28.87 -19.65
CA ASN A 442 2.88 -29.29 -19.74
C ASN A 442 3.03 -30.78 -20.06
N ILE A 443 3.14 -31.10 -21.35
CA ILE A 443 3.22 -32.48 -21.85
C ILE A 443 4.48 -33.22 -21.38
N GLU A 444 5.63 -32.55 -21.30
CA GLU A 444 6.90 -33.19 -20.92
C GLU A 444 6.88 -33.62 -19.46
N THR A 445 6.28 -32.79 -18.62
CA THR A 445 6.01 -33.13 -17.22
C THR A 445 5.07 -34.33 -17.06
N ILE A 446 4.04 -34.42 -17.89
CA ILE A 446 3.12 -35.58 -17.91
C ILE A 446 3.84 -36.85 -18.37
N LYS A 447 4.69 -36.74 -19.41
CA LYS A 447 5.54 -37.84 -19.90
C LYS A 447 6.49 -38.35 -18.81
N ALA A 448 7.17 -37.45 -18.11
CA ALA A 448 8.07 -37.78 -17.02
C ALA A 448 7.34 -38.53 -15.89
N TYR A 449 6.17 -38.03 -15.49
CA TYR A 449 5.31 -38.68 -14.50
C TYR A 449 4.90 -40.09 -14.91
N PHE A 450 4.34 -40.24 -16.12
CA PHE A 450 3.89 -41.53 -16.60
C PHE A 450 5.03 -42.51 -16.78
N LYS A 451 6.22 -42.09 -17.23
CA LYS A 451 7.39 -42.97 -17.35
C LYS A 451 7.70 -43.73 -16.04
N ARG A 452 7.50 -43.10 -14.88
CA ARG A 452 7.96 -43.58 -13.58
C ARG A 452 6.88 -44.25 -12.72
N LEU A 453 5.60 -44.12 -13.09
CA LEU A 453 4.55 -44.93 -12.47
C LEU A 453 4.78 -46.42 -12.76
N THR A 454 5.03 -47.23 -11.72
CA THR A 454 5.05 -48.68 -11.87
C THR A 454 3.70 -49.21 -12.32
N ILE A 455 3.74 -50.14 -13.29
CA ILE A 455 2.72 -50.45 -14.31
C ILE A 455 1.39 -51.03 -13.77
N ASN A 456 1.26 -51.38 -12.50
CA ASN A 456 0.20 -52.30 -12.05
C ASN A 456 -0.97 -51.71 -11.26
N LYS A 457 -1.11 -50.39 -11.15
CA LYS A 457 -2.31 -49.80 -10.54
C LYS A 457 -2.94 -48.80 -11.51
N SER A 458 -4.11 -49.19 -12.04
CA SER A 458 -4.97 -48.30 -12.81
C SER A 458 -5.27 -47.05 -11.97
N ILE A 459 -4.75 -45.91 -12.41
CA ILE A 459 -5.15 -44.64 -11.81
C ILE A 459 -6.56 -44.38 -12.32
N LYS A 460 -7.56 -44.59 -11.45
CA LYS A 460 -8.87 -44.01 -11.67
C LYS A 460 -8.73 -42.49 -11.51
N LEU A 461 -8.48 -41.80 -12.62
CA LEU A 461 -8.51 -40.35 -12.73
C LEU A 461 -9.96 -39.87 -12.61
N ILE A 462 -10.50 -39.97 -11.39
CA ILE A 462 -11.93 -39.81 -11.11
C ILE A 462 -12.39 -38.36 -11.29
N ASN A 463 -11.48 -37.37 -11.36
CA ASN A 463 -11.88 -35.97 -11.23
C ASN A 463 -11.09 -34.94 -12.07
N ILE A 464 -10.69 -35.22 -13.31
CA ILE A 464 -10.04 -34.20 -14.17
C ILE A 464 -11.09 -33.38 -14.97
N HIS A 465 -12.02 -32.75 -14.25
CA HIS A 465 -13.35 -32.39 -14.80
C HIS A 465 -13.52 -31.02 -15.44
N ARG A 466 -12.49 -30.18 -15.60
CA ARG A 466 -12.78 -28.73 -15.79
C ARG A 466 -12.04 -27.97 -16.87
N HIS A 467 -11.09 -28.56 -17.61
CA HIS A 467 -10.26 -27.77 -18.52
C HIS A 467 -10.06 -28.42 -19.89
N SER A 468 -10.01 -27.55 -20.91
CA SER A 468 -9.74 -27.89 -22.30
C SER A 468 -8.26 -28.25 -22.48
N TYR A 469 -7.96 -29.55 -22.57
CA TYR A 469 -6.59 -30.01 -22.77
C TYR A 469 -6.15 -29.83 -24.22
N LYS A 470 -4.86 -29.49 -24.39
CA LYS A 470 -4.18 -29.54 -25.68
C LYS A 470 -4.28 -30.95 -26.31
N PRO A 471 -4.58 -31.08 -27.62
CA PRO A 471 -4.73 -32.38 -28.28
C PRO A 471 -3.53 -33.31 -28.09
N GLU A 472 -2.31 -32.77 -28.08
CA GLU A 472 -1.07 -33.54 -27.95
C GLU A 472 -0.97 -34.24 -26.58
N ILE A 473 -1.47 -33.59 -25.52
CA ILE A 473 -1.51 -34.15 -24.18
C ILE A 473 -2.52 -35.30 -24.13
N MET A 474 -3.69 -35.11 -24.74
CA MET A 474 -4.71 -36.15 -24.79
C MET A 474 -4.25 -37.36 -25.61
N ASP A 475 -3.63 -37.12 -26.77
CA ASP A 475 -3.06 -38.20 -27.58
C ASP A 475 -2.03 -39.01 -26.79
N TYR A 476 -1.11 -38.34 -26.10
CA TYR A 476 -0.12 -39.03 -25.27
C TYR A 476 -0.77 -39.86 -24.15
N ILE A 477 -1.75 -39.28 -23.46
CA ILE A 477 -2.48 -39.97 -22.39
C ILE A 477 -3.16 -41.23 -22.91
N LEU A 478 -3.89 -41.12 -24.02
CA LEU A 478 -4.62 -42.23 -24.63
C LEU A 478 -3.65 -43.31 -25.13
N THR A 479 -2.57 -42.91 -25.84
CA THR A 479 -1.60 -43.86 -26.40
C THR A 479 -0.71 -44.52 -25.35
N SER A 480 -0.53 -43.91 -24.17
CA SER A 480 0.30 -44.48 -23.10
C SER A 480 -0.22 -45.81 -22.55
N GLY A 481 -1.52 -46.11 -22.73
CA GLY A 481 -2.17 -47.32 -22.20
C GLY A 481 -2.24 -47.40 -20.67
N ARG A 482 -1.82 -46.33 -19.96
CA ARG A 482 -1.71 -46.30 -18.50
C ARG A 482 -2.98 -45.85 -17.79
N LEU A 483 -3.99 -45.44 -18.54
CA LEU A 483 -5.31 -45.11 -18.02
C LEU A 483 -6.30 -46.20 -18.39
N ALA A 484 -6.77 -46.92 -17.38
CA ALA A 484 -7.95 -47.74 -17.50
C ALA A 484 -9.17 -46.81 -17.46
N PHE A 485 -9.50 -46.20 -18.60
CA PHE A 485 -10.84 -45.67 -18.77
C PHE A 485 -11.76 -46.86 -18.99
N SER A 486 -12.83 -46.99 -18.20
CA SER A 486 -14.02 -47.56 -18.80
C SER A 486 -14.45 -46.54 -19.87
N GLY A 487 -14.55 -46.93 -21.14
CA GLY A 487 -14.91 -46.00 -22.23
C GLY A 487 -16.22 -45.24 -21.95
N ALA A 488 -17.08 -45.83 -21.11
CA ALA A 488 -18.29 -45.22 -20.56
C ALA A 488 -18.01 -44.05 -19.60
N GLU A 489 -17.12 -44.19 -18.60
CA GLU A 489 -16.79 -43.11 -17.65
C GLU A 489 -16.17 -41.88 -18.33
N PHE A 490 -15.36 -42.05 -19.38
CA PHE A 490 -14.71 -40.91 -20.04
C PHE A 490 -15.71 -40.02 -20.80
N LEU A 491 -16.67 -40.63 -21.48
CA LEU A 491 -17.71 -39.90 -22.22
C LEU A 491 -18.87 -39.47 -21.33
N SER A 492 -19.21 -40.25 -20.30
CA SER A 492 -20.24 -39.89 -19.30
C SER A 492 -19.83 -38.70 -18.42
N ASN A 493 -18.53 -38.50 -18.22
CA ASN A 493 -17.99 -37.40 -17.41
C ASN A 493 -17.96 -36.02 -18.08
N GLN A 494 -18.66 -35.82 -19.21
CA GLN A 494 -19.05 -34.51 -19.76
C GLN A 494 -17.93 -33.59 -20.28
N ILE A 495 -16.65 -33.97 -20.21
CA ILE A 495 -15.52 -33.06 -20.48
C ILE A 495 -15.40 -32.71 -21.97
N THR A 496 -15.43 -33.72 -22.86
CA THR A 496 -15.16 -33.47 -24.29
C THR A 496 -16.24 -32.64 -24.96
N PHE A 497 -17.49 -32.79 -24.52
CA PHE A 497 -18.60 -32.00 -25.05
C PHE A 497 -18.59 -30.58 -24.47
N ARG A 498 -18.27 -30.37 -23.19
CA ARG A 498 -18.37 -29.03 -22.60
C ARG A 498 -17.42 -27.99 -23.22
N ASP A 499 -16.22 -28.42 -23.63
CA ASP A 499 -15.17 -27.50 -24.05
C ASP A 499 -15.12 -27.22 -25.56
N GLY A 500 -15.93 -27.93 -26.36
CA GLY A 500 -16.01 -27.73 -27.82
C GLY A 500 -14.73 -28.06 -28.61
N ASN A 501 -13.67 -28.60 -27.99
CA ASN A 501 -12.42 -28.93 -28.67
C ASN A 501 -12.57 -30.20 -29.53
N ILE A 502 -12.85 -30.01 -30.83
CA ILE A 502 -13.09 -31.09 -31.80
C ILE A 502 -11.86 -31.96 -32.04
N GLN A 503 -10.64 -31.43 -31.93
CA GLN A 503 -9.40 -32.17 -32.15
C GLN A 503 -9.20 -33.21 -31.04
N THR A 504 -9.32 -32.78 -29.78
CA THR A 504 -9.28 -33.67 -28.61
C THR A 504 -10.40 -34.72 -28.68
N PHE A 505 -11.59 -34.32 -29.13
CA PHE A 505 -12.71 -35.24 -29.33
C PHE A 505 -12.39 -36.34 -30.36
N LYS A 506 -11.82 -35.98 -31.52
CA LYS A 506 -11.43 -36.94 -32.56
C LYS A 506 -10.41 -37.97 -32.07
N LEU A 507 -9.41 -37.55 -31.31
CA LEU A 507 -8.40 -38.45 -30.73
C LEU A 507 -9.03 -39.50 -29.81
N VAL A 508 -10.00 -39.10 -28.99
CA VAL A 508 -10.76 -40.00 -28.11
C VAL A 508 -11.56 -41.01 -28.93
N ILE A 509 -12.24 -40.57 -29.99
CA ILE A 509 -12.98 -41.45 -30.90
C ILE A 509 -12.06 -42.47 -31.57
N GLU A 510 -10.89 -42.05 -32.06
CA GLU A 510 -9.93 -42.97 -32.66
C GLU A 510 -9.44 -44.01 -31.66
N HIS A 511 -9.17 -43.60 -30.42
CA HIS A 511 -8.71 -44.51 -29.37
C HIS A 511 -9.78 -45.55 -29.01
N LEU A 512 -11.04 -45.13 -28.85
CA LEU A 512 -12.17 -46.03 -28.58
C LEU A 512 -12.36 -47.06 -29.68
N LYS A 513 -12.22 -46.66 -30.95
CA LYS A 513 -12.27 -47.58 -32.09
C LYS A 513 -11.18 -48.65 -32.02
N ARG A 514 -9.94 -48.24 -31.69
CA ARG A 514 -8.78 -49.16 -31.63
C ARG A 514 -8.94 -50.21 -30.53
N ASN A 515 -9.51 -49.84 -29.38
CA ASN A 515 -9.59 -50.74 -28.23
C ASN A 515 -10.78 -51.70 -28.22
N LYS A 516 -11.70 -51.65 -29.21
CA LYS A 516 -12.92 -52.48 -29.31
C LYS A 516 -13.77 -52.51 -28.02
N SER A 517 -13.57 -51.55 -27.13
CA SER A 517 -14.18 -51.50 -25.81
C SER A 517 -15.51 -50.76 -25.89
N GLY A 518 -16.57 -51.50 -26.20
CA GLY A 518 -17.95 -51.10 -25.94
C GLY A 518 -18.58 -50.15 -26.97
N LYS A 519 -19.75 -50.56 -27.49
CA LYS A 519 -20.76 -49.59 -27.89
C LYS A 519 -21.02 -48.68 -26.67
N LEU A 520 -21.16 -47.39 -26.89
CA LEU A 520 -21.56 -46.46 -25.83
C LEU A 520 -23.03 -46.71 -25.51
N GLU A 521 -23.31 -47.62 -24.61
CA GLU A 521 -24.68 -47.96 -24.22
C GLU A 521 -25.35 -46.83 -23.42
N GLU A 522 -24.55 -45.92 -22.85
CA GLU A 522 -25.06 -44.78 -22.09
C GLU A 522 -25.47 -43.62 -23.01
N LEU A 523 -26.75 -43.24 -22.91
CA LEU A 523 -27.37 -42.15 -23.67
C LEU A 523 -26.94 -40.75 -23.22
N GLN A 524 -26.59 -40.59 -21.94
CA GLN A 524 -26.40 -39.29 -21.29
C GLN A 524 -25.35 -38.36 -21.93
N PRO A 525 -24.18 -38.83 -22.41
CA PRO A 525 -23.17 -37.97 -23.05
C PRO A 525 -23.73 -37.23 -24.27
N PHE A 526 -24.46 -37.94 -25.12
CA PHE A 526 -24.99 -37.39 -26.37
C PHE A 526 -26.14 -36.42 -26.12
N LEU A 527 -26.98 -36.70 -25.11
CA LEU A 527 -28.02 -35.76 -24.69
C LEU A 527 -27.42 -34.47 -24.14
N LYS A 528 -26.32 -34.55 -23.37
CA LYS A 528 -25.64 -33.37 -22.86
C LYS A 528 -24.98 -32.56 -23.98
N ALA A 529 -24.36 -33.22 -24.95
CA ALA A 529 -23.82 -32.59 -26.16
C ALA A 529 -24.91 -31.84 -26.93
N ALA A 530 -26.10 -32.44 -27.02
CA ALA A 530 -27.27 -31.86 -27.64
C ALA A 530 -27.78 -30.65 -26.88
N GLN A 531 -27.73 -30.64 -25.53
CA GLN A 531 -28.07 -29.48 -24.71
C GLN A 531 -27.08 -28.31 -24.91
N LEU A 532 -25.79 -28.60 -24.99
CA LEU A 532 -24.70 -27.61 -25.06
C LEU A 532 -24.41 -27.10 -26.49
N ASN A 533 -25.21 -27.50 -27.49
CA ASN A 533 -25.05 -27.14 -28.90
C ASN A 533 -23.73 -27.58 -29.57
N ASN A 534 -23.18 -28.73 -29.17
CA ASN A 534 -21.92 -29.24 -29.74
C ASN A 534 -22.12 -29.97 -31.07
N TYR A 535 -22.60 -29.23 -32.06
CA TYR A 535 -22.97 -29.75 -33.38
C TYR A 535 -21.89 -30.62 -34.02
N GLN A 536 -20.66 -30.10 -34.15
CA GLN A 536 -19.58 -30.80 -34.86
C GLN A 536 -19.20 -32.13 -34.21
N GLN A 537 -19.21 -32.21 -32.88
CA GLN A 537 -18.88 -33.43 -32.15
C GLN A 537 -19.98 -34.48 -32.28
N LEU A 538 -21.26 -34.08 -32.25
CA LEU A 538 -22.38 -34.99 -32.48
C LEU A 538 -22.40 -35.56 -33.91
N VAL A 539 -22.11 -34.72 -34.91
CA VAL A 539 -21.94 -35.17 -36.30
C VAL A 539 -20.81 -36.19 -36.38
N GLU A 540 -19.66 -35.89 -35.81
CA GLU A 540 -18.52 -36.80 -35.80
C GLU A 540 -18.85 -38.13 -35.08
N CYS A 541 -19.55 -38.12 -33.94
CA CYS A 541 -20.03 -39.35 -33.29
C CYS A 541 -20.92 -40.19 -34.21
N TYR A 542 -21.86 -39.53 -34.90
CA TYR A 542 -22.85 -40.18 -35.74
C TYR A 542 -22.20 -40.84 -36.96
N GLU A 543 -21.38 -40.08 -37.70
CA GLU A 543 -20.69 -40.57 -38.90
C GLU A 543 -19.73 -41.72 -38.57
N ASN A 544 -19.21 -41.76 -37.33
CA ASN A 544 -18.35 -42.83 -36.84
C ASN A 544 -19.12 -44.00 -36.17
N GLN A 545 -20.44 -44.06 -36.27
CA GLN A 545 -21.31 -45.11 -35.72
C GLN A 545 -21.20 -45.31 -34.20
N LEU A 546 -20.87 -44.25 -33.46
CA LEU A 546 -20.74 -44.29 -32.01
C LEU A 546 -22.03 -43.96 -31.27
N ILE A 547 -22.96 -43.26 -31.94
CA ILE A 547 -24.30 -42.99 -31.41
C ILE A 547 -25.17 -44.25 -31.63
N PRO A 548 -25.67 -44.90 -30.57
CA PRO A 548 -26.65 -45.96 -30.74
C PRO A 548 -27.87 -45.44 -31.51
N THR A 549 -28.42 -46.22 -32.44
CA THR A 549 -29.60 -45.79 -33.22
C THR A 549 -30.78 -45.36 -32.33
N ILE A 550 -30.92 -46.01 -31.16
CA ILE A 550 -31.94 -45.69 -30.15
C ILE A 550 -31.73 -44.32 -29.48
N ALA A 551 -30.53 -43.74 -29.56
CA ALA A 551 -30.20 -42.44 -28.98
C ALA A 551 -30.62 -41.25 -29.86
N ILE A 552 -30.73 -41.47 -31.17
CA ILE A 552 -31.00 -40.39 -32.15
C ILE A 552 -32.29 -39.63 -31.83
N PRO A 553 -33.43 -40.29 -31.53
CA PRO A 553 -34.66 -39.58 -31.15
C PRO A 553 -34.49 -38.72 -29.90
N ALA A 554 -33.81 -39.25 -28.89
CA ALA A 554 -33.60 -38.52 -27.63
C ALA A 554 -32.68 -37.30 -27.82
N ILE A 555 -31.61 -37.43 -28.61
CA ILE A 555 -30.73 -36.30 -29.01
C ILE A 555 -31.53 -35.23 -29.76
N PHE A 556 -32.39 -35.66 -30.69
CA PHE A 556 -33.22 -34.77 -31.48
C PHE A 556 -34.22 -34.00 -30.60
N THR A 557 -34.97 -34.70 -29.75
CA THR A 557 -35.89 -34.08 -28.77
C THR A 557 -35.17 -33.11 -27.86
N GLN A 558 -33.99 -33.50 -27.35
CA GLN A 558 -33.19 -32.63 -26.48
C GLN A 558 -32.70 -31.37 -27.22
N SER A 559 -32.37 -31.49 -28.51
CA SER A 559 -31.95 -30.35 -29.34
C SER A 559 -33.09 -29.38 -29.60
N ILE A 560 -34.32 -29.88 -29.77
CA ILE A 560 -35.53 -29.05 -29.88
C ILE A 560 -35.76 -28.27 -28.59
N LEU A 561 -35.74 -28.95 -27.44
CA LEU A 561 -35.97 -28.32 -26.14
C LEU A 561 -35.00 -27.17 -25.85
N PHE A 562 -33.77 -27.24 -26.35
CA PHE A 562 -32.72 -26.23 -26.14
C PHE A 562 -32.51 -25.30 -27.35
N GLY A 563 -33.31 -25.43 -28.41
CA GLY A 563 -33.25 -24.53 -29.58
C GLY A 563 -32.02 -24.68 -30.47
N ASN A 564 -31.38 -25.86 -30.50
CA ASN A 564 -30.11 -26.07 -31.22
C ASN A 564 -30.33 -26.44 -32.70
N ILE A 565 -30.69 -25.43 -33.51
CA ILE A 565 -31.17 -25.54 -34.90
C ILE A 565 -30.27 -26.38 -35.82
N ASN A 566 -28.94 -26.27 -35.69
CA ASN A 566 -28.02 -27.02 -36.56
C ASN A 566 -28.07 -28.52 -36.30
N ILE A 567 -28.17 -28.92 -35.02
CA ILE A 567 -28.33 -30.32 -34.62
C ILE A 567 -29.70 -30.84 -35.10
N ILE A 568 -30.75 -30.05 -34.92
CA ILE A 568 -32.11 -30.38 -35.40
C ILE A 568 -32.11 -30.64 -36.90
N LYS A 569 -31.56 -29.72 -37.72
CA LYS A 569 -31.51 -29.87 -39.18
C LYS A 569 -30.73 -31.11 -39.62
N TYR A 570 -29.61 -31.40 -38.95
CA TYR A 570 -28.79 -32.53 -39.33
C TYR A 570 -29.44 -33.87 -38.98
N PHE A 571 -30.03 -34.00 -37.79
CA PHE A 571 -30.67 -35.25 -37.37
C PHE A 571 -32.09 -35.44 -37.92
N SER A 572 -32.85 -34.40 -38.27
CA SER A 572 -34.18 -34.55 -38.89
C SER A 572 -34.15 -35.30 -40.22
N THR A 573 -33.08 -35.11 -40.99
CA THR A 573 -32.84 -35.83 -42.26
C THR A 573 -32.38 -37.28 -42.06
N ARG A 574 -32.07 -37.68 -40.82
CA ARG A 574 -31.46 -38.97 -40.46
C ARG A 574 -32.31 -39.78 -39.46
N LEU A 575 -33.46 -39.26 -39.02
CA LEU A 575 -34.41 -40.01 -38.22
C LEU A 575 -35.04 -41.14 -39.04
N PRO A 576 -35.24 -42.33 -38.46
CA PRO A 576 -36.04 -43.38 -39.08
C PRO A 576 -37.42 -42.83 -39.44
N LYS A 577 -37.95 -43.20 -40.62
CA LYS A 577 -39.26 -42.75 -41.15
C LYS A 577 -40.46 -42.97 -40.21
N GLN A 578 -40.29 -43.79 -39.17
CA GLN A 578 -41.33 -44.11 -38.18
C GLN A 578 -41.34 -43.13 -36.98
N ILE A 579 -40.35 -42.24 -36.87
CA ILE A 579 -40.20 -41.26 -35.77
C ILE A 579 -40.31 -39.81 -36.27
N ASN A 580 -39.98 -39.54 -37.55
CA ASN A 580 -40.36 -38.32 -38.25
C ASN A 580 -41.89 -38.22 -38.39
#